data_AF-A0A0C1H6Q5-F1
#
_entry.id   AF-A0A0C1H6Q5-F1
#
_cell.length_a   1.000
_cell.length_b   1.000
_cell.length_c   1.000
_cell.angle_alpha   90.00
_cell.angle_beta   90.00
_cell.angle_gamma   90.00
#
_symmetry.space_group_name_H-M   'P 1'
#
loop_
_entity.id
_entity.type
_entity.pdbx_description
1 polymer ?
#
loop_
_entity_poly.entity_id
_entity_poly.type
_entity_poly.pdbx_seq_one_letter_code
_entity_poly.pdbx_strand_id
1 'polypeptide(L)'
;MSNTYPSHLSDREWEAIKIYFEVDYSKGGRPIKHTKRELLEAIFYVLRTGCQWHYLPKDFPHWKTVYTYFKKWKDAHLFEKINHHLRKKLRVIMGRNLDPSAAIVDSQSVKTVERGGSQVMMVLKRLRGVKGTL
;
A
#
# COMPACT_ATOMS: atom_id res chain seq x y z
N MET A 1 7.75 -1.83 24.71
CA MET A 1 8.90 -1.30 23.95
C MET A 1 8.60 0.16 23.61
N SER A 2 9.58 1.06 23.79
CA SER A 2 9.36 2.51 23.65
C SER A 2 8.94 2.87 22.22
N ASN A 3 7.83 3.58 22.09
CA ASN A 3 7.30 4.01 20.81
C ASN A 3 8.07 5.26 20.34
N THR A 4 9.24 5.06 19.72
CA THR A 4 10.13 6.15 19.29
C THR A 4 9.49 7.04 18.22
N TYR A 5 8.63 6.48 17.36
CA TYR A 5 7.95 7.22 16.30
C TYR A 5 6.43 6.95 16.32
N PRO A 6 5.56 7.96 16.18
CA PRO A 6 4.10 7.78 16.15
C PRO A 6 3.56 6.85 15.05
N SER A 7 4.41 6.47 14.08
CA SER A 7 4.11 5.53 13.01
C SER A 7 4.34 4.06 13.37
N HIS A 8 4.91 3.74 14.54
CA HIS A 8 5.12 2.35 14.93
C HIS A 8 3.80 1.67 15.27
N LEU A 9 3.81 0.35 15.07
CA LEU A 9 2.70 -0.51 15.42
C LEU A 9 2.71 -0.78 16.92
N SER A 10 1.53 -0.68 17.54
CA SER A 10 1.31 -1.28 18.85
C SER A 10 1.44 -2.81 18.75
N ASP A 11 1.74 -3.45 19.87
CA ASP A 11 1.85 -4.91 19.92
C ASP A 11 0.54 -5.59 19.48
N ARG A 12 -0.61 -5.00 19.84
CA ARG A 12 -1.93 -5.50 19.44
C ARG A 12 -2.16 -5.44 17.93
N GLU A 13 -1.76 -4.34 17.29
CA GLU A 13 -1.89 -4.18 15.84
C GLU A 13 -0.94 -5.13 15.10
N TRP A 14 0.29 -5.29 15.61
CA TRP A 14 1.24 -6.26 15.08
C TRP A 14 0.69 -7.69 15.15
N GLU A 15 0.18 -8.10 16.31
CA GLU A 15 -0.41 -9.42 16.51
C GLU A 15 -1.59 -9.69 15.55
N ALA A 16 -2.36 -8.67 15.20
CA ALA A 16 -3.48 -8.80 14.27
C ALA A 16 -3.05 -9.10 12.83
N ILE A 17 -1.83 -8.72 12.43
CA ILE A 17 -1.35 -8.82 11.04
C ILE A 17 -0.11 -9.71 10.85
N LYS A 18 0.57 -10.13 11.93
CA LYS A 18 1.84 -10.86 11.85
C LYS A 18 1.76 -12.13 11.00
N ILE A 19 0.62 -12.82 11.03
CA ILE A 19 0.35 -14.07 10.28
C ILE A 19 0.59 -13.92 8.77
N TYR A 20 0.42 -12.72 8.22
CA TYR A 20 0.65 -12.44 6.81
C TYR A 20 2.14 -12.36 6.46
N PHE A 21 3.00 -12.15 7.45
CA PHE A 21 4.45 -11.98 7.29
C PHE A 21 5.26 -13.23 7.66
N GLU A 22 4.59 -14.30 8.10
CA GLU A 22 5.21 -15.58 8.49
C GLU A 22 5.71 -16.41 7.28
N VAL A 23 5.51 -15.92 6.05
CA VAL A 23 6.07 -16.57 4.86
C VAL A 23 7.60 -16.43 4.90
N ASP A 24 8.26 -17.55 5.18
CA ASP A 24 9.71 -17.60 5.16
C ASP A 24 10.20 -17.54 3.71
N TYR A 25 10.86 -16.44 3.37
CA TYR A 25 11.41 -16.22 2.05
C TYR A 25 12.81 -16.80 1.90
N SER A 26 13.31 -17.50 2.93
CA SER A 26 14.68 -17.96 3.07
C SER A 26 14.90 -19.32 2.39
N LYS A 27 14.89 -19.38 1.06
CA LYS A 27 15.53 -20.52 0.37
C LYS A 27 17.02 -20.21 0.16
N GLY A 28 17.78 -20.29 1.25
CA GLY A 28 19.24 -20.06 1.27
C GLY A 28 19.65 -18.58 1.21
N GLY A 29 20.80 -18.26 1.85
CA GLY A 29 21.37 -16.91 1.88
C GLY A 29 21.80 -16.44 3.28
N ARG A 30 22.31 -15.20 3.37
CA ARG A 30 22.70 -14.57 4.65
C ARG A 30 21.48 -14.42 5.56
N PRO A 31 21.57 -14.77 6.86
CA PRO A 31 20.46 -14.63 7.79
C PRO A 31 19.92 -13.21 7.80
N ILE A 32 18.59 -13.11 7.85
CA ILE A 32 17.87 -11.83 7.89
C ILE A 32 18.17 -11.18 9.24
N LYS A 33 18.87 -10.03 9.23
CA LYS A 33 19.25 -9.30 10.45
C LYS A 33 18.08 -8.59 11.14
N HIS A 34 17.04 -8.23 10.38
CA HIS A 34 15.94 -7.39 10.83
C HIS A 34 14.64 -8.17 10.88
N THR A 35 13.87 -7.96 11.93
CA THR A 35 12.54 -8.56 12.06
C THR A 35 11.59 -7.99 11.01
N LYS A 36 10.53 -8.74 10.69
CA LYS A 36 9.50 -8.27 9.75
C LYS A 36 8.77 -7.04 10.29
N ARG A 37 8.62 -6.95 11.62
CA ARG A 37 8.05 -5.79 12.31
C ARG A 37 8.87 -4.53 12.09
N GLU A 38 10.18 -4.57 12.31
CA GLU A 38 11.07 -3.41 12.09
C GLU A 38 11.01 -2.91 10.64
N LEU A 39 10.96 -3.84 9.67
CA LEU A 39 10.81 -3.50 8.27
C LEU A 39 9.46 -2.83 7.99
N LEU A 40 8.38 -3.33 8.59
CA LEU A 40 7.04 -2.78 8.41
C LEU A 40 6.89 -1.42 9.07
N GLU A 41 7.44 -1.23 10.27
CA GLU A 41 7.46 0.05 10.98
C GLU A 41 8.23 1.12 10.17
N ALA A 42 9.36 0.75 9.56
CA ALA A 42 10.09 1.63 8.65
C ALA A 42 9.28 2.00 7.40
N ILE A 43 8.55 1.04 6.80
CA ILE A 43 7.64 1.33 5.68
C ILE A 43 6.54 2.28 6.12
N PHE A 44 5.93 2.06 7.29
CA PHE A 44 4.87 2.93 7.81
C PHE A 44 5.38 4.33 8.15
N TYR A 45 6.62 4.47 8.61
CA TYR A 45 7.25 5.76 8.76
C TYR A 45 7.31 6.52 7.42
N VAL A 46 7.80 5.87 6.37
CA VAL A 46 7.86 6.47 5.02
C VAL A 46 6.47 6.84 4.51
N LEU A 47 5.49 5.94 4.65
CA LEU A 47 4.11 6.20 4.20
C LEU A 47 3.41 7.30 4.99
N ARG A 48 3.69 7.43 6.29
CA ARG A 48 3.10 8.46 7.14
C ARG A 48 3.69 9.84 6.90
N THR A 49 5.01 9.91 6.71
CA THR A 49 5.75 11.18 6.57
C THR A 49 5.88 11.64 5.13
N GLY A 50 5.77 10.72 4.16
CA GLY A 50 6.03 11.00 2.75
C GLY A 50 7.51 11.24 2.44
N CYS A 51 8.43 10.95 3.37
CA CYS A 51 9.84 11.18 3.14
C CYS A 51 10.38 10.29 2.01
N GLN A 52 11.40 10.74 1.30
CA GLN A 52 12.10 9.90 0.35
C GLN A 52 12.78 8.73 1.09
N TRP A 53 12.85 7.55 0.46
CA TRP A 53 13.48 6.35 1.06
C TRP A 53 14.90 6.61 1.56
N HIS A 54 15.70 7.40 0.85
CA HIS A 54 17.08 7.73 1.23
C HIS A 54 17.18 8.57 2.51
N TYR A 55 16.10 9.26 2.88
CA TYR A 55 16.00 10.09 4.09
C TYR A 55 15.41 9.33 5.29
N LEU A 56 15.23 8.01 5.17
CA LEU A 56 14.82 7.18 6.28
C LEU A 56 15.81 7.35 7.46
N PRO A 57 15.34 7.60 8.69
CA PRO A 57 16.20 7.72 9.86
C PRO A 57 17.13 6.52 10.04
N LYS A 58 18.34 6.76 10.57
CA LYS A 58 19.39 5.74 10.75
C LYS A 58 19.03 4.68 11.80
N ASP A 59 18.03 4.94 12.63
CA ASP A 59 17.52 3.99 13.63
C ASP A 59 16.77 2.82 12.98
N PHE A 60 16.31 3.00 11.73
CA PHE A 60 15.67 1.95 10.95
C PHE A 60 16.68 1.11 10.17
N PRO A 61 16.28 -0.09 9.71
CA PRO A 61 17.05 -0.85 8.74
C PRO A 61 17.42 -0.01 7.52
N HIS A 62 18.58 -0.30 6.92
CA HIS A 62 19.07 0.45 5.76
C HIS A 62 18.00 0.53 4.65
N TRP A 63 17.76 1.73 4.11
CA TRP A 63 16.63 2.01 3.22
C TRP A 63 16.50 1.04 2.03
N LYS A 64 17.63 0.59 1.45
CA LYS A 64 17.64 -0.40 0.35
C LYS A 64 16.93 -1.68 0.77
N THR A 65 17.24 -2.20 1.96
CA THR A 65 16.64 -3.41 2.50
C THR A 65 15.14 -3.22 2.72
N VAL A 66 14.75 -2.11 3.35
CA VAL A 66 13.34 -1.75 3.56
C VAL A 66 12.58 -1.70 2.24
N TYR A 67 13.13 -1.01 1.24
CA TYR A 67 12.53 -0.88 -0.08
C TYR A 67 12.42 -2.22 -0.82
N THR A 68 13.45 -3.08 -0.76
CA THR A 68 13.40 -4.42 -1.36
C THR A 68 12.26 -5.25 -0.78
N TYR A 69 12.07 -5.21 0.55
CA TYR A 69 10.97 -5.90 1.20
C TYR A 69 9.61 -5.29 0.88
N PHE A 70 9.51 -3.96 0.89
CA PHE A 70 8.31 -3.26 0.45
C PHE A 70 7.89 -3.68 -0.96
N LYS A 71 8.83 -3.64 -1.92
CA LYS A 71 8.57 -4.04 -3.30
C LYS A 71 8.10 -5.50 -3.37
N LYS A 72 8.78 -6.41 -2.67
CA LYS A 72 8.42 -7.83 -2.62
C LYS A 72 7.01 -8.06 -2.06
N TRP A 73 6.65 -7.38 -0.98
CA TRP A 73 5.32 -7.52 -0.36
C TRP A 73 4.23 -6.89 -1.21
N LYS A 74 4.52 -5.75 -1.84
CA LYS A 74 3.63 -5.11 -2.82
C LYS A 74 3.36 -6.03 -4.01
N ASP A 75 4.41 -6.62 -4.60
CA ASP A 75 4.28 -7.52 -5.75
C ASP A 75 3.57 -8.82 -5.38
N ALA A 76 3.61 -9.23 -4.10
CA ALA A 76 2.85 -10.36 -3.56
C ALA A 76 1.40 -10.02 -3.14
N HIS A 77 0.95 -8.78 -3.40
CA HIS A 77 -0.34 -8.22 -2.98
C HIS A 77 -0.63 -8.36 -1.49
N LEU A 78 0.41 -8.25 -0.65
CA LEU A 78 0.30 -8.51 0.77
C LEU A 78 -0.51 -7.42 1.49
N PHE A 79 -0.29 -6.16 1.13
CA PHE A 79 -0.98 -5.03 1.73
C PHE A 79 -2.47 -5.05 1.41
N GLU A 80 -2.84 -5.44 0.19
CA GLU A 80 -4.21 -5.60 -0.25
C GLU A 80 -4.92 -6.72 0.53
N LYS A 81 -4.24 -7.86 0.74
CA LYS A 81 -4.75 -8.97 1.57
C LYS A 81 -5.01 -8.52 3.01
N ILE A 82 -4.04 -7.83 3.62
CA ILE A 82 -4.16 -7.31 4.99
C ILE A 82 -5.33 -6.32 5.07
N ASN A 83 -5.39 -5.35 4.17
CA ASN A 83 -6.43 -4.33 4.15
C ASN A 83 -7.83 -4.95 3.97
N HIS A 84 -7.96 -5.92 3.06
CA HIS A 84 -9.22 -6.64 2.85
C HIS A 84 -9.68 -7.37 4.11
N HIS A 85 -8.77 -8.09 4.79
CA HIS A 85 -9.08 -8.79 6.03
C HIS A 85 -9.51 -7.85 7.15
N LEU A 86 -8.75 -6.78 7.37
CA LEU A 86 -9.06 -5.78 8.40
C LEU A 86 -10.40 -5.09 8.10
N ARG A 87 -10.67 -4.74 6.83
CA ARG A 87 -11.94 -4.14 6.41
C ARG A 87 -13.12 -5.08 6.66
N LYS A 88 -12.97 -6.38 6.35
CA LYS A 88 -14.01 -7.39 6.64
C LYS A 88 -14.30 -7.49 8.14
N LYS A 89 -13.27 -7.56 8.98
CA LYS A 89 -13.43 -7.57 10.45
C LYS A 89 -14.17 -6.33 10.95
N LEU A 90 -13.77 -5.14 10.49
CA LEU A 90 -14.43 -3.89 10.88
C LEU A 90 -15.91 -3.86 10.47
N ARG A 91 -16.26 -4.36 9.29
CA ARG A 91 -17.67 -4.42 8.85
C ARG A 91 -18.54 -5.26 9.77
N VAL A 92 -18.04 -6.43 10.19
CA VAL A 92 -18.76 -7.31 11.12
C VAL A 92 -18.95 -6.62 12.47
N ILE A 93 -17.92 -5.97 13.01
CA ILE A 93 -18.01 -5.21 14.27
C ILE A 93 -19.05 -4.09 14.16
N MET A 94 -19.18 -3.46 12.99
CA MET A 94 -20.18 -2.43 12.71
C MET A 94 -21.59 -2.99 12.40
N GLY A 95 -21.83 -4.29 12.57
CA GLY A 95 -23.13 -4.93 12.29
C GLY A 95 -23.49 -5.01 10.80
N ARG A 96 -22.49 -4.95 9.91
CA ARG A 96 -22.68 -5.00 8.45
C ARG A 96 -22.23 -6.36 7.90
N ASN A 97 -22.77 -6.72 6.73
CA ASN A 97 -22.32 -7.90 5.99
C ASN A 97 -20.82 -7.83 5.66
N LEU A 98 -20.15 -9.00 5.75
CA LEU A 98 -18.71 -9.17 5.54
C LEU A 98 -18.27 -8.64 4.16
N ASP A 99 -18.97 -9.08 3.11
CA ASP A 99 -18.79 -8.56 1.76
C ASP A 99 -19.73 -7.37 1.53
N PRO A 100 -19.25 -6.27 0.93
CA PRO A 100 -20.08 -5.13 0.59
C PRO A 100 -21.03 -5.48 -0.56
N SER A 101 -22.29 -5.05 -0.46
CA SER A 101 -23.27 -5.19 -1.54
C SER A 101 -23.02 -4.23 -2.72
N ALA A 102 -22.27 -3.14 -2.49
CA ALA A 102 -21.86 -2.18 -3.51
C ALA A 102 -20.49 -1.56 -3.15
N ALA A 103 -19.68 -1.22 -4.16
CA ALA A 103 -18.41 -0.52 -4.01
C ALA A 103 -18.37 0.72 -4.91
N ILE A 104 -17.95 1.86 -4.36
CA ILE A 104 -17.70 3.10 -5.11
C ILE A 104 -16.18 3.26 -5.20
N VAL A 105 -15.68 3.41 -6.43
CA VAL A 105 -14.26 3.71 -6.71
C VAL A 105 -14.22 5.14 -7.22
N ASP A 106 -13.76 6.07 -6.38
CA ASP A 106 -13.52 7.46 -6.79
C ASP A 106 -12.04 7.62 -7.15
N SER A 107 -11.76 7.94 -8.41
CA SER A 107 -10.41 8.32 -8.85
C SER A 107 -10.36 9.82 -9.01
N GLN A 108 -9.75 10.52 -8.05
CA GLN A 108 -9.51 11.95 -8.20
C GLN A 108 -8.25 12.17 -9.04
N SER A 109 -8.43 12.76 -10.22
CA SER A 109 -7.32 13.26 -11.03
C SER A 109 -6.91 14.63 -10.49
N VAL A 110 -5.69 14.76 -10.00
CA VAL A 110 -5.12 16.05 -9.62
C VAL A 110 -4.68 16.76 -10.89
N LYS A 111 -5.27 17.93 -11.17
CA LYS A 111 -4.78 18.81 -12.24
C LYS A 111 -3.35 19.24 -11.90
N THR A 112 -2.36 18.66 -12.55
CA THR A 112 -1.01 19.23 -12.58
C THR A 112 -1.10 20.60 -13.25
N VAL A 113 -0.49 21.62 -12.65
CA VAL A 113 -0.27 22.90 -13.32
C VAL A 113 0.49 22.63 -14.63
N GLU A 114 -0.10 23.03 -15.75
CA GLU A 114 0.56 22.98 -17.06
C GLU A 114 1.85 23.81 -16.97
N ARG A 115 3.03 23.18 -17.05
CA ARG A 115 4.20 23.89 -17.56
C ARG A 115 3.96 24.01 -19.06
N GLY A 116 3.65 25.23 -19.51
CA GLY A 116 3.33 25.57 -20.90
C GLY A 116 4.17 24.79 -21.89
N GLY A 117 3.53 23.84 -22.57
CA GLY A 117 4.03 23.12 -23.73
C GLY A 117 2.93 23.17 -24.77
N SER A 118 3.27 23.71 -25.94
CA SER A 118 2.35 24.05 -27.04
C SER A 118 1.23 23.04 -27.25
N GLN A 119 -0.02 23.53 -27.26
CA GLN A 119 -1.21 22.74 -27.53
C GLN A 119 -1.12 22.09 -28.93
N VAL A 120 -1.05 20.77 -28.97
CA VAL A 120 -1.49 20.00 -30.14
C VAL A 120 -2.88 19.49 -29.84
N MET A 121 -3.88 20.17 -30.42
CA MET A 121 -5.29 19.83 -30.33
C MET A 121 -5.54 18.47 -31.01
N MET A 122 -5.94 17.45 -30.23
CA MET A 122 -6.43 16.19 -30.78
C MET A 122 -7.93 16.33 -31.09
N VAL A 123 -8.26 16.35 -32.39
CA VAL A 123 -9.65 16.37 -32.85
C VAL A 123 -10.33 15.06 -32.46
N LEU A 124 -11.32 15.16 -31.57
CA LEU A 124 -12.24 14.08 -31.21
C LEU A 124 -13.11 13.73 -32.43
N LYS A 125 -12.77 12.64 -33.15
CA LYS A 125 -13.62 12.09 -34.21
C LYS A 125 -14.82 11.40 -33.55
N ARG A 126 -15.96 12.08 -33.55
CA ARG A 126 -17.27 11.56 -33.13
C ARG A 126 -17.63 10.33 -33.98
N LEU A 127 -17.51 9.13 -33.42
CA LEU A 127 -18.12 7.94 -33.99
C LEU A 127 -19.64 8.04 -33.83
N ARG A 128 -20.36 8.15 -34.95
CA ARG A 128 -21.81 8.08 -34.99
C ARG A 128 -22.22 6.62 -34.81
N GLY A 129 -23.07 6.36 -33.81
CA GLY A 129 -23.67 5.06 -33.60
C GLY A 129 -24.50 4.64 -34.81
N VAL A 130 -24.32 3.39 -35.23
CA VAL A 130 -25.27 2.69 -36.09
C VAL A 130 -26.23 1.95 -35.17
N LYS A 131 -27.50 2.34 -35.20
CA LYS A 131 -28.61 1.53 -34.69
C LYS A 131 -28.89 0.45 -35.74
N GLY A 132 -28.72 -0.81 -35.37
CA GLY A 132 -29.30 -1.96 -36.08
C GLY A 132 -30.33 -2.60 -35.17
N THR A 133 -31.58 -2.64 -35.61
CA THR A 133 -32.70 -3.35 -34.99
C THR A 133 -33.16 -4.42 -35.97
N LEU A 134 -33.54 -5.57 -35.42
CA LEU A 134 -33.95 -6.86 -36.01
C LEU A 134 -32.81 -7.85 -36.21
#